data_AF-A0AAN5BZE5-F1
#
_entry.id   AF-A0AAN5BZE5-F1
#
_cell.length_a   1.000
_cell.length_b   1.000
_cell.length_c   1.000
_cell.angle_alpha   90.00
_cell.angle_beta   90.00
_cell.angle_gamma   90.00
#
_symmetry.space_group_name_H-M   'P 1'
#
loop_
_entity.id
_entity.type
_entity.pdbx_description
1 polymer ?
#
loop_
_entity_poly.entity_id
_entity_poly.type
_entity_poly.pdbx_seq_one_letter_code
_entity_poly.pdbx_strand_id
1 'polypeptide(L)'
;MEANPKKHWRNSHAWEWHLKAASALLASVGDQSLEGTPEGKFCLQLFRYLDSMSTISRCKPPLLREGAKLTDLTADKSICSFSSAPVDAVSGMVPALLELLGMVNLLAAHRSRRVDELSELGFRTAASHVQSQLDAWRADYDSTAVTDHETAQVTTAFEWAVRLRLHQVVDGYDPHHEMVETAVSPILNAVMTIPYGSPVEGCLLFPLVIAGASSIDVERQMLVKERLMVMENTLGFGHISHARQLLETVWADEAERNWARVRYSLFPGMVFV
;
A
#
# COMPACT_ATOMS: atom_id res chain seq x y z
N MET A 1 -9.63 43.25 8.51
CA MET A 1 -10.50 42.29 7.80
C MET A 1 -9.60 41.30 7.08
N GLU A 2 -9.16 40.28 7.80
CA GLU A 2 -8.35 39.19 7.24
C GLU A 2 -9.25 38.25 6.44
N ALA A 3 -8.89 38.05 5.18
CA ALA A 3 -9.52 37.06 4.33
C ALA A 3 -9.13 35.66 4.83
N ASN A 4 -10.10 34.94 5.37
CA ASN A 4 -9.99 33.54 5.76
C ASN A 4 -9.84 32.67 4.50
N PRO A 5 -8.68 32.02 4.23
CA PRO A 5 -8.53 31.15 3.09
C PRO A 5 -9.07 29.77 3.48
N LYS A 6 -10.39 29.64 3.58
CA LYS A 6 -11.03 28.32 3.50
C LYS A 6 -10.77 27.79 2.09
N LYS A 7 -9.65 27.09 1.90
CA LYS A 7 -9.36 26.30 0.71
C LYS A 7 -10.54 25.32 0.55
N HIS A 8 -11.37 25.61 -0.44
CA HIS A 8 -12.34 24.68 -0.98
C HIS A 8 -11.59 23.46 -1.54
N TRP A 9 -11.39 22.44 -0.71
CA TRP A 9 -11.01 21.12 -1.17
C TRP A 9 -12.10 20.70 -2.17
N ARG A 10 -11.74 20.55 -3.45
CA ARG A 10 -12.58 19.78 -4.36
C ARG A 10 -12.20 18.33 -4.13
N ASN A 11 -13.06 17.59 -3.42
CA ASN A 11 -13.05 16.13 -3.39
C ASN A 11 -13.21 15.63 -4.83
N SER A 12 -12.11 15.51 -5.57
CA SER A 12 -12.17 14.92 -6.89
C SER A 12 -12.19 13.41 -6.71
N HIS A 13 -13.37 12.85 -6.46
CA HIS A 13 -13.64 11.42 -6.65
C HIS A 13 -13.55 11.00 -8.14
N ALA A 14 -13.18 11.92 -9.04
CA ALA A 14 -13.09 11.65 -10.47
C ALA A 14 -12.13 10.50 -10.76
N TRP A 15 -11.02 10.37 -10.01
CA TRP A 15 -10.10 9.24 -10.17
C TRP A 15 -10.76 7.88 -9.90
N GLU A 16 -11.69 7.80 -8.94
CA GLU A 16 -12.41 6.55 -8.64
C GLU A 16 -13.32 6.16 -9.83
N TRP A 17 -13.97 7.15 -10.44
CA TRP A 17 -14.75 6.95 -11.67
C TRP A 17 -13.86 6.56 -12.85
N HIS A 18 -12.68 7.17 -13.00
CA HIS A 18 -11.72 6.81 -14.04
C HIS A 18 -11.21 5.38 -13.87
N LEU A 19 -10.90 4.94 -12.65
CA LEU A 19 -10.51 3.55 -12.40
C LEU A 19 -11.66 2.58 -12.67
N LYS A 20 -12.88 2.88 -12.25
CA LYS A 20 -14.06 2.04 -12.55
C LYS A 20 -14.31 1.94 -14.05
N ALA A 21 -14.23 3.06 -14.77
CA ALA A 21 -14.38 3.08 -16.22
C ALA A 21 -13.27 2.28 -16.92
N ALA A 22 -12.01 2.45 -16.50
CA ALA A 22 -10.89 1.68 -17.02
C ALA A 22 -11.06 0.18 -16.77
N SER A 23 -11.52 -0.21 -15.58
CA SER A 23 -11.85 -1.61 -15.24
C SER A 23 -12.89 -2.19 -16.20
N ALA A 24 -13.97 -1.45 -16.47
CA ALA A 24 -15.04 -1.89 -17.35
C ALA A 24 -14.56 -2.02 -18.81
N LEU A 25 -13.72 -1.08 -19.27
CA LEU A 25 -13.11 -1.12 -20.60
C LEU A 25 -12.21 -2.36 -20.76
N LEU A 26 -11.30 -2.61 -19.80
CA LEU A 26 -10.42 -3.77 -19.85
C LEU A 26 -11.19 -5.09 -19.81
N ALA A 27 -12.21 -5.19 -18.94
CA ALA A 27 -13.09 -6.36 -18.88
C ALA A 27 -13.86 -6.60 -20.20
N SER A 28 -14.22 -5.54 -20.92
CA SER A 28 -14.96 -5.65 -22.20
C SER A 28 -14.11 -6.20 -23.35
N VAL A 29 -12.79 -5.99 -23.31
CA VAL A 29 -11.84 -6.48 -24.33
C VAL A 29 -11.41 -7.93 -24.02
N GLY A 30 -11.33 -8.28 -22.73
CA GLY A 30 -10.95 -9.60 -22.25
C GLY A 30 -9.44 -9.82 -22.17
N ASP A 31 -8.98 -10.44 -21.08
CA ASP A 31 -7.56 -10.60 -20.73
C ASP A 31 -6.74 -11.24 -21.86
N GLN A 32 -7.26 -12.29 -22.50
CA GLN A 32 -6.56 -13.00 -23.57
C GLN A 32 -6.29 -12.12 -24.80
N SER A 33 -7.20 -11.18 -25.10
CA SER A 33 -7.03 -10.26 -26.22
C SER A 33 -6.04 -9.15 -25.88
N LEU A 34 -6.03 -8.68 -24.63
CA LEU A 34 -5.10 -7.66 -24.16
C LEU A 34 -3.67 -8.21 -24.02
N GLU A 35 -3.52 -9.42 -23.51
CA GLU A 35 -2.23 -10.12 -23.44
C GLU A 35 -1.64 -10.46 -24.82
N GLY A 36 -2.47 -10.43 -25.88
CA GLY A 36 -2.04 -10.66 -27.26
C GLY A 36 -1.19 -9.53 -27.85
N THR A 37 -1.13 -8.35 -27.24
CA THR A 37 -0.41 -7.18 -27.77
C THR A 37 0.49 -6.53 -26.71
N PRO A 38 1.62 -5.90 -27.09
CA PRO A 38 2.47 -5.20 -26.13
C PRO A 38 1.74 -4.00 -25.49
N GLU A 39 0.91 -3.27 -26.23
CA GLU A 39 0.13 -2.15 -25.73
C GLU A 39 -0.95 -2.60 -24.74
N GLY A 40 -1.60 -3.74 -25.01
CA GLY A 40 -2.59 -4.33 -24.11
C GLY A 40 -1.96 -4.83 -22.80
N LYS A 41 -0.78 -5.46 -22.88
CA LYS A 41 0.01 -5.83 -21.68
C LYS A 41 0.36 -4.62 -20.85
N PHE A 42 0.86 -3.55 -21.47
CA PHE A 42 1.17 -2.30 -20.78
C PHE A 42 -0.07 -1.72 -20.08
N CYS A 43 -1.22 -1.65 -20.76
CA CYS A 43 -2.46 -1.15 -20.17
C CYS A 43 -2.91 -2.01 -18.97
N LEU A 44 -2.82 -3.33 -19.07
CA LEU A 44 -3.15 -4.26 -17.98
C LEU A 44 -2.21 -4.07 -16.78
N GLN A 45 -0.92 -3.97 -17.02
CA GLN A 45 0.09 -3.76 -15.98
C GLN A 45 -0.12 -2.42 -15.27
N LEU A 46 -0.29 -1.34 -16.03
CA LEU A 46 -0.60 -0.02 -15.49
C LEU A 46 -1.89 -0.03 -14.67
N PHE A 47 -2.95 -0.68 -15.16
CA PHE A 47 -4.20 -0.77 -14.43
C PHE A 47 -4.06 -1.58 -13.13
N ARG A 48 -3.39 -2.73 -13.16
CA ARG A 48 -3.12 -3.53 -11.96
C ARG A 48 -2.35 -2.72 -10.92
N TYR A 49 -1.35 -1.95 -11.36
CA TYR A 49 -0.61 -1.04 -10.50
C TYR A 49 -1.52 0.02 -9.86
N LEU A 50 -2.25 0.78 -10.67
CA LEU A 50 -3.12 1.86 -10.19
C LEU A 50 -4.25 1.32 -9.30
N ASP A 51 -4.86 0.20 -9.66
CA ASP A 51 -5.92 -0.43 -8.89
C ASP A 51 -5.37 -0.89 -7.53
N SER A 52 -4.22 -1.56 -7.50
CA SER A 52 -3.56 -2.02 -6.27
C SER A 52 -3.14 -0.86 -5.37
N MET A 53 -2.45 0.15 -5.89
CA MET A 53 -2.05 1.32 -5.09
C MET A 53 -3.26 2.12 -4.61
N SER A 54 -4.33 2.18 -5.41
CA SER A 54 -5.57 2.80 -4.96
C SER A 54 -6.28 2.02 -3.84
N THR A 55 -6.02 0.72 -3.64
CA THR A 55 -6.65 -0.05 -2.55
C THR A 55 -6.25 0.45 -1.16
N ILE A 56 -5.01 0.91 -1.01
CA ILE A 56 -4.49 1.55 0.21
C ILE A 56 -5.39 2.73 0.61
N SER A 57 -5.84 3.44 -0.40
CA SER A 57 -6.57 4.70 -0.33
C SER A 57 -8.08 4.48 -0.20
N ARG A 58 -8.62 3.44 -0.84
CA ARG A 58 -10.04 3.11 -0.75
C ARG A 58 -10.37 2.27 0.48
N CYS A 59 -9.38 1.59 1.07
CA CYS A 59 -9.60 0.50 2.01
C CYS A 59 -10.62 -0.52 1.47
N LYS A 60 -10.64 -0.71 0.14
CA LYS A 60 -11.47 -1.66 -0.60
C LYS A 60 -10.54 -2.64 -1.30
N PRO A 61 -10.97 -3.89 -1.55
CA PRO A 61 -10.21 -4.80 -2.38
C PRO A 61 -9.97 -4.20 -3.77
N PRO A 62 -8.94 -4.68 -4.51
CA PRO A 62 -8.75 -4.31 -5.91
C PRO A 62 -10.06 -4.50 -6.68
N LEU A 63 -10.36 -3.63 -7.65
CA LEU A 63 -11.55 -3.77 -8.52
C LEU A 63 -11.54 -5.11 -9.26
N LEU A 64 -10.36 -5.62 -9.61
CA LEU A 64 -10.21 -6.96 -10.18
C LEU A 64 -10.69 -8.09 -9.24
N ARG A 65 -10.81 -7.80 -7.94
CA ARG A 65 -11.28 -8.72 -6.89
C ARG A 65 -12.61 -8.26 -6.28
N GLU A 66 -13.36 -7.39 -6.95
CA GLU A 66 -14.66 -6.92 -6.46
C GLU A 66 -15.64 -8.10 -6.32
N GLY A 67 -16.06 -8.40 -5.09
CA GLY A 67 -16.89 -9.56 -4.76
C GLY A 67 -16.16 -10.79 -4.19
N ALA A 68 -14.83 -10.74 -4.08
CA ALA A 68 -14.04 -11.80 -3.45
C ALA A 68 -14.45 -12.03 -1.99
N LYS A 69 -14.51 -13.30 -1.58
CA LYS A 69 -14.85 -13.74 -0.23
C LYS A 69 -13.58 -14.03 0.57
N LEU A 70 -13.72 -14.06 1.90
CA LEU A 70 -12.64 -14.44 2.81
C LEU A 70 -12.08 -15.84 2.51
N THR A 71 -12.95 -16.76 2.08
CA THR A 71 -12.58 -18.12 1.66
C THR A 71 -11.66 -18.16 0.44
N ASP A 72 -11.69 -17.11 -0.39
CA ASP A 72 -10.85 -17.03 -1.59
C ASP A 72 -9.39 -16.75 -1.23
N LEU A 73 -9.13 -16.22 -0.02
CA LEU A 73 -7.78 -16.06 0.52
C LEU A 73 -7.18 -17.37 0.98
N THR A 74 -7.99 -18.39 1.29
CA THR A 74 -7.54 -19.70 1.75
C THR A 74 -7.62 -20.77 0.67
N ALA A 75 -8.16 -20.44 -0.50
CA ALA A 75 -8.18 -21.35 -1.64
C ALA A 75 -6.77 -21.38 -2.25
N ASP A 76 -6.20 -22.59 -2.43
CA ASP A 76 -4.84 -22.85 -2.96
C ASP A 76 -4.64 -22.45 -4.44
N LYS A 77 -5.17 -21.29 -4.86
CA LYS A 77 -4.66 -20.60 -6.04
C LYS A 77 -3.34 -19.97 -5.65
N SER A 78 -2.31 -20.80 -5.65
CA SER A 78 -0.95 -20.43 -5.30
C SER A 78 -0.55 -19.14 -6.01
N ILE A 79 -0.26 -18.11 -5.20
CA ILE A 79 0.38 -16.86 -5.64
C ILE A 79 1.80 -17.15 -6.16
N CYS A 80 2.33 -18.37 -6.03
CA CYS A 80 3.55 -18.78 -6.74
C CYS A 80 3.43 -18.78 -8.28
N SER A 81 2.26 -18.47 -8.87
CA SER A 81 2.17 -18.18 -10.31
C SER A 81 2.43 -16.72 -10.67
N PHE A 82 2.58 -15.80 -9.71
CA PHE A 82 3.05 -14.46 -10.00
C PHE A 82 4.53 -14.55 -10.25
N SER A 83 4.88 -14.64 -11.53
CA SER A 83 6.24 -14.70 -12.05
C SER A 83 7.18 -13.84 -11.19
N SER A 84 8.32 -14.41 -10.80
CA SER A 84 9.53 -13.69 -10.36
C SER A 84 10.11 -12.77 -11.44
N ALA A 85 9.25 -12.30 -12.36
CA ALA A 85 9.58 -11.41 -13.43
C ALA A 85 10.29 -10.19 -12.84
N PRO A 86 11.36 -9.73 -13.52
CA PRO A 86 12.08 -8.54 -13.10
C PRO A 86 11.11 -7.38 -12.95
N VAL A 87 11.48 -6.44 -12.07
CA VAL A 87 10.72 -5.22 -11.79
C VAL A 87 10.09 -4.66 -13.06
N ASP A 88 8.78 -4.51 -13.04
CA ASP A 88 8.04 -4.00 -14.18
C ASP A 88 8.48 -2.55 -14.42
N ALA A 89 8.96 -2.26 -15.63
CA ALA A 89 9.41 -0.93 -16.04
C ALA A 89 8.32 0.16 -15.83
N VAL A 90 7.05 -0.25 -15.72
CA VAL A 90 5.92 0.65 -15.47
C VAL A 90 5.78 1.02 -13.99
N SER A 91 6.13 0.14 -13.05
CA SER A 91 5.84 0.34 -11.62
C SER A 91 7.06 0.55 -10.75
N GLY A 92 8.25 0.13 -11.18
CA GLY A 92 9.44 0.14 -10.31
C GLY A 92 9.30 -0.77 -9.07
N MET A 93 8.26 -1.61 -9.01
CA MET A 93 7.95 -2.49 -7.88
C MET A 93 7.71 -3.93 -8.33
N VAL A 94 7.82 -4.85 -7.38
CA VAL A 94 7.54 -6.28 -7.59
C VAL A 94 6.02 -6.49 -7.59
N PRO A 95 5.40 -6.96 -8.70
CA PRO A 95 3.94 -7.11 -8.80
C PRO A 95 3.32 -7.97 -7.70
N ALA A 96 4.05 -8.98 -7.22
CA ALA A 96 3.60 -9.86 -6.15
C ALA A 96 3.30 -9.10 -4.84
N LEU A 97 4.06 -8.06 -4.51
CA LEU A 97 3.82 -7.26 -3.30
C LEU A 97 2.52 -6.45 -3.38
N LEU A 98 2.13 -6.01 -4.57
CA LEU A 98 0.86 -5.32 -4.80
C LEU A 98 -0.34 -6.27 -4.61
N GLU A 99 -0.22 -7.51 -5.08
CA GLU A 99 -1.24 -8.55 -4.85
C GLU A 99 -1.37 -8.91 -3.36
N LEU A 100 -0.24 -9.07 -2.68
CA LEU A 100 -0.19 -9.32 -1.22
C LEU A 100 -0.87 -8.18 -0.45
N LEU A 101 -0.58 -6.93 -0.81
CA LEU A 101 -1.26 -5.76 -0.26
C LEU A 101 -2.77 -5.77 -0.56
N GLY A 102 -3.16 -6.18 -1.77
CA GLY A 102 -4.56 -6.38 -2.15
C GLY A 102 -5.29 -7.38 -1.26
N MET A 103 -4.63 -8.49 -0.89
CA MET A 103 -5.17 -9.46 0.08
C MET A 103 -5.32 -8.88 1.48
N VAL A 104 -4.33 -8.13 1.95
CA VAL A 104 -4.40 -7.43 3.23
C VAL A 104 -5.57 -6.43 3.25
N ASN A 105 -5.82 -5.73 2.15
CA ASN A 105 -6.96 -4.81 2.03
C ASN A 105 -8.30 -5.55 1.94
N LEU A 106 -8.34 -6.74 1.36
CA LEU A 106 -9.53 -7.61 1.44
C LEU A 106 -9.81 -8.04 2.89
N LEU A 107 -8.78 -8.43 3.65
CA LEU A 107 -8.92 -8.69 5.10
C LEU A 107 -9.45 -7.44 5.83
N ALA A 108 -8.89 -6.27 5.54
CA ALA A 108 -9.33 -5.02 6.15
C ALA A 108 -10.84 -4.77 5.95
N ALA A 109 -11.37 -5.04 4.76
CA ALA A 109 -12.80 -4.89 4.45
C ALA A 109 -13.71 -5.88 5.21
N HIS A 110 -13.14 -6.99 5.71
CA HIS A 110 -13.84 -7.99 6.50
C HIS A 110 -13.68 -7.80 8.02
N ARG A 111 -12.90 -6.82 8.47
CA ARG A 111 -12.61 -6.60 9.90
C ARG A 111 -13.86 -6.42 10.75
N SER A 112 -14.89 -5.75 10.23
CA SER A 112 -16.16 -5.53 10.95
C SER A 112 -17.04 -6.77 11.08
N ARG A 113 -16.69 -7.87 10.38
CA ARG A 113 -17.43 -9.15 10.41
C ARG A 113 -16.92 -10.11 11.49
N ARG A 114 -15.92 -9.68 12.29
CA ARG A 114 -15.35 -10.41 13.43
C ARG A 114 -16.27 -10.27 14.65
N VAL A 115 -17.45 -10.87 14.59
CA VAL A 115 -18.54 -10.66 15.57
C VAL A 115 -18.71 -11.83 16.55
N ASP A 116 -18.17 -12.99 16.22
CA ASP A 116 -18.23 -14.22 17.02
C ASP A 116 -16.93 -15.05 16.87
N GLU A 117 -16.75 -16.05 17.74
CA GLU A 117 -15.54 -16.89 17.78
C GLU A 117 -15.23 -17.59 16.45
N LEU A 118 -16.24 -18.06 15.72
CA LEU A 118 -16.06 -18.74 14.44
C LEU A 118 -15.61 -17.75 13.35
N SER A 119 -16.22 -16.57 13.32
CA SER A 119 -15.83 -15.49 12.41
C SER A 119 -14.41 -14.96 12.68
N GLU A 120 -14.02 -14.87 13.96
CA GLU A 120 -12.67 -14.50 14.40
C GLU A 120 -11.65 -15.55 13.98
N LEU A 121 -11.96 -16.83 14.21
CA LEU A 121 -11.11 -17.94 13.81
C LEU A 121 -10.86 -17.93 12.30
N GLY A 122 -11.92 -17.82 11.49
CA GLY A 122 -11.81 -17.75 10.03
C GLY A 122 -10.99 -16.54 9.57
N PHE A 123 -11.14 -15.38 10.22
CA PHE A 123 -10.35 -14.19 9.93
C PHE A 123 -8.87 -14.41 10.22
N ARG A 124 -8.53 -14.97 11.40
CA ARG A 124 -7.14 -15.26 11.78
C ARG A 124 -6.52 -16.33 10.90
N THR A 125 -7.26 -17.36 10.50
CA THR A 125 -6.79 -18.36 9.54
C THR A 125 -6.44 -17.73 8.20
N ALA A 126 -7.31 -16.86 7.65
CA ALA A 126 -7.03 -16.16 6.41
C ALA A 126 -5.83 -15.21 6.53
N ALA A 127 -5.70 -14.48 7.64
CA ALA A 127 -4.54 -13.63 7.92
C ALA A 127 -3.24 -14.43 8.02
N SER A 128 -3.25 -15.58 8.71
CA SER A 128 -2.11 -16.49 8.79
C SER A 128 -1.71 -17.02 7.42
N HIS A 129 -2.67 -17.28 6.53
CA HIS A 129 -2.36 -17.71 5.17
C HIS A 129 -1.71 -16.59 4.35
N VAL A 130 -2.18 -15.34 4.46
CA VAL A 130 -1.52 -14.18 3.81
C VAL A 130 -0.10 -13.98 4.35
N GLN A 131 0.11 -14.14 5.65
CA GLN A 131 1.42 -14.11 6.28
C GLN A 131 2.36 -15.18 5.71
N SER A 132 1.91 -16.44 5.63
CA SER A 132 2.71 -17.52 5.03
C SER A 132 3.06 -17.27 3.57
N GLN A 133 2.19 -16.62 2.80
CA GLN A 133 2.47 -16.25 1.41
C GLN A 133 3.52 -15.13 1.30
N LEU A 134 3.48 -14.14 2.19
CA LEU A 134 4.55 -13.12 2.30
C LEU A 134 5.90 -13.77 2.61
N ASP A 135 5.93 -14.73 3.55
CA ASP A 135 7.15 -15.43 3.95
C ASP A 135 7.71 -16.32 2.83
N ALA A 136 6.83 -17.07 2.15
CA ALA A 136 7.22 -17.88 1.01
C ALA A 136 7.75 -17.04 -0.16
N TRP A 137 7.08 -15.92 -0.47
CA TRP A 137 7.53 -14.98 -1.51
C TRP A 137 8.90 -14.40 -1.16
N ARG A 138 9.12 -14.00 0.10
CA ARG A 138 10.41 -13.42 0.52
C ARG A 138 11.56 -14.42 0.35
N ALA A 139 11.34 -15.68 0.75
CA ALA A 139 12.33 -16.74 0.59
C ALA A 139 12.68 -17.00 -0.88
N ASP A 140 11.68 -16.99 -1.78
CA ASP A 140 11.89 -17.12 -3.22
C ASP A 140 12.65 -15.91 -3.80
N TYR A 141 12.25 -14.69 -3.42
CA TYR A 141 12.89 -13.45 -3.84
C TYR A 141 14.38 -13.42 -3.46
N ASP A 142 14.72 -13.74 -2.20
CA ASP A 142 16.11 -13.76 -1.74
C ASP A 142 16.97 -14.82 -2.47
N SER A 143 16.35 -15.87 -3.02
CA SER A 143 17.05 -16.93 -3.76
C SER A 143 17.21 -16.66 -5.27
N THR A 144 16.34 -15.83 -5.85
CA THR A 144 16.24 -15.65 -7.31
C THR A 144 16.59 -14.24 -7.80
N ALA A 145 16.45 -13.22 -6.95
CA ALA A 145 16.51 -11.84 -7.39
C ALA A 145 17.97 -11.38 -7.62
N VAL A 146 18.30 -11.11 -8.89
CA VAL A 146 19.40 -10.23 -9.24
C VAL A 146 18.81 -8.87 -9.54
N THR A 147 18.73 -8.01 -8.53
CA THR A 147 18.21 -6.64 -8.64
C THR A 147 19.28 -5.64 -8.26
N ASP A 148 19.21 -4.42 -8.81
CA ASP A 148 20.07 -3.34 -8.35
C ASP A 148 19.76 -2.99 -6.88
N HIS A 149 20.71 -2.31 -6.24
CA HIS A 149 20.61 -2.00 -4.82
C HIS A 149 19.36 -1.17 -4.49
N GLU A 150 19.01 -0.15 -5.27
CA GLU A 150 17.86 0.72 -4.95
C GLU A 150 16.54 -0.05 -5.05
N THR A 151 16.41 -0.89 -6.07
CA THR A 151 15.28 -1.80 -6.23
C THR A 151 15.13 -2.75 -5.04
N ALA A 152 16.23 -3.34 -4.56
CA ALA A 152 16.20 -4.24 -3.40
C ALA A 152 15.76 -3.52 -2.11
N GLN A 153 16.17 -2.27 -1.94
CA GLN A 153 15.78 -1.44 -0.79
C GLN A 153 14.30 -1.04 -0.86
N VAL A 154 13.81 -0.60 -2.01
CA VAL A 154 12.37 -0.31 -2.19
C VAL A 154 11.52 -1.56 -1.94
N THR A 155 11.95 -2.70 -2.48
CA THR A 155 11.27 -3.98 -2.28
C THR A 155 11.19 -4.34 -0.79
N THR A 156 12.28 -4.15 -0.05
CA THR A 156 12.34 -4.38 1.40
C THR A 156 11.43 -3.40 2.15
N ALA A 157 11.50 -2.10 1.85
CA ALA A 157 10.62 -1.10 2.47
C ALA A 157 9.14 -1.41 2.23
N PHE A 158 8.78 -1.81 1.00
CA PHE A 158 7.41 -2.10 0.64
C PHE A 158 6.90 -3.40 1.27
N GLU A 159 7.68 -4.48 1.25
CA GLU A 159 7.34 -5.73 1.94
C GLU A 159 7.03 -5.49 3.42
N TRP A 160 7.93 -4.81 4.14
CA TRP A 160 7.73 -4.56 5.57
C TRP A 160 6.54 -3.63 5.83
N ALA A 161 6.24 -2.71 4.91
CA ALA A 161 5.02 -1.92 4.98
C ALA A 161 3.75 -2.77 4.80
N VAL A 162 3.77 -3.78 3.93
CA VAL A 162 2.66 -4.75 3.79
C VAL A 162 2.50 -5.59 5.06
N ARG A 163 3.59 -6.05 5.66
CA ARG A 163 3.57 -6.79 6.94
C ARG A 163 3.00 -5.93 8.08
N LEU A 164 3.45 -4.69 8.20
CA LEU A 164 2.93 -3.74 9.20
C LEU A 164 1.44 -3.47 8.96
N ARG A 165 1.03 -3.33 7.70
CA ARG A 165 -0.39 -3.16 7.35
C ARG A 165 -1.22 -4.39 7.73
N LEU A 166 -0.70 -5.61 7.52
CA LEU A 166 -1.37 -6.85 7.94
C LEU A 166 -1.55 -6.89 9.45
N HIS A 167 -0.49 -6.60 10.22
CA HIS A 167 -0.57 -6.48 11.67
C HIS A 167 -1.63 -5.45 12.11
N GLN A 168 -1.64 -4.26 11.50
CA GLN A 168 -2.64 -3.23 11.80
C GLN A 168 -4.09 -3.68 11.58
N VAL A 169 -4.30 -4.53 10.56
CA VAL A 169 -5.61 -5.10 10.24
C VAL A 169 -6.03 -6.17 11.24
N VAL A 170 -5.09 -6.98 11.72
CA VAL A 170 -5.36 -8.12 12.62
C VAL A 170 -5.44 -7.69 14.09
N ASP A 171 -4.43 -6.95 14.56
CA ASP A 171 -4.21 -6.68 15.98
C ASP A 171 -4.47 -5.22 16.38
N GLY A 172 -4.51 -4.29 15.40
CA GLY A 172 -4.79 -2.87 15.65
C GLY A 172 -3.55 -1.98 15.56
N TYR A 173 -3.67 -0.75 16.05
CA TYR A 173 -2.69 0.32 15.79
C TYR A 173 -1.85 0.69 17.02
N ASP A 174 -1.67 -0.24 17.96
CA ASP A 174 -0.84 0.00 19.15
C ASP A 174 0.63 0.18 18.72
N PRO A 175 1.21 1.38 18.86
CA PRO A 175 2.59 1.63 18.44
C PRO A 175 3.64 0.93 19.31
N HIS A 176 3.26 0.44 20.50
CA HIS A 176 4.16 -0.27 21.42
C HIS A 176 4.20 -1.78 21.20
N HIS A 177 3.40 -2.31 20.27
CA HIS A 177 3.43 -3.72 19.93
C HIS A 177 4.77 -4.09 19.26
N GLU A 178 5.38 -5.21 19.66
CA GLU A 178 6.72 -5.64 19.20
C GLU A 178 6.84 -5.73 17.66
N MET A 179 5.77 -6.22 17.00
CA MET A 179 5.69 -6.28 15.53
C MET A 179 5.80 -4.90 14.86
N VAL A 180 5.39 -3.82 15.52
CA VAL A 180 5.50 -2.46 14.97
C VAL A 180 6.97 -2.08 14.84
N GLU A 181 7.77 -2.23 15.89
CA GLU A 181 9.20 -1.94 15.84
C GLU A 181 9.92 -2.84 14.84
N THR A 182 9.60 -4.15 14.85
CA THR A 182 10.14 -5.14 13.92
C THR A 182 9.91 -4.75 12.47
N ALA A 183 8.79 -4.09 12.15
CA ALA A 183 8.47 -3.66 10.79
C ALA A 183 8.93 -2.24 10.45
N VAL A 184 8.84 -1.27 11.38
CA VAL A 184 9.23 0.12 11.14
C VAL A 184 10.74 0.23 10.88
N SER A 185 11.56 -0.47 11.65
CA SER A 185 13.02 -0.38 11.55
C SER A 185 13.55 -0.75 10.15
N PRO A 186 13.19 -1.90 9.55
CA PRO A 186 13.59 -2.24 8.18
C PRO A 186 13.11 -1.23 7.13
N ILE A 187 11.89 -0.68 7.28
CA ILE A 187 11.36 0.32 6.34
C ILE A 187 12.25 1.56 6.31
N LEU A 188 12.52 2.13 7.49
CA LEU A 188 13.29 3.37 7.58
C LEU A 188 14.76 3.16 7.21
N ASN A 189 15.34 2.01 7.59
CA ASN A 189 16.70 1.65 7.17
C ASN A 189 16.82 1.58 5.65
N ALA A 190 15.87 0.92 4.97
CA ALA A 190 15.87 0.85 3.52
C ALA A 190 15.72 2.23 2.88
N VAL A 191 14.78 3.06 3.36
CA VAL A 191 14.56 4.44 2.89
C VAL A 191 15.84 5.28 2.97
N MET A 192 16.57 5.21 4.09
CA MET A 192 17.80 5.99 4.28
C MET A 192 18.90 5.65 3.29
N THR A 193 18.91 4.43 2.76
CA THR A 193 19.93 3.99 1.80
C THR A 193 19.61 4.38 0.36
N ILE A 194 18.38 4.81 0.08
CA ILE A 194 17.95 5.25 -1.25
C ILE A 194 18.31 6.73 -1.40
N PRO A 195 19.07 7.14 -2.43
CA PRO A 195 19.40 8.54 -2.66
C PRO A 195 18.16 9.42 -2.91
N TYR A 196 18.24 10.68 -2.51
CA TYR A 196 17.21 11.67 -2.85
C TYR A 196 17.15 11.88 -4.37
N GLY A 197 15.94 11.98 -4.93
CA GLY A 197 15.72 12.12 -6.37
C GLY A 197 15.94 10.83 -7.17
N SER A 198 16.15 9.68 -6.49
CA SER A 198 16.18 8.38 -7.16
C SER A 198 14.86 8.12 -7.93
N PRO A 199 14.91 7.48 -9.11
CA PRO A 199 13.72 7.15 -9.89
C PRO A 199 12.73 6.25 -9.14
N VAL A 200 13.15 5.56 -8.08
CA VAL A 200 12.29 4.67 -7.30
C VAL A 200 11.63 5.36 -6.09
N GLU A 201 11.86 6.66 -5.87
CA GLU A 201 11.28 7.40 -4.73
C GLU A 201 9.76 7.40 -4.71
N GLY A 202 9.09 7.39 -5.87
CA GLY A 202 7.63 7.33 -5.93
C GLY A 202 7.05 6.12 -5.21
N CYS A 203 7.78 5.00 -5.19
CA CYS A 203 7.37 3.76 -4.53
C CYS A 203 7.42 3.84 -2.99
N LEU A 204 8.08 4.85 -2.42
CA LEU A 204 8.28 5.00 -0.98
C LEU A 204 7.11 5.68 -0.25
N LEU A 205 6.15 6.25 -0.98
CA LEU A 205 5.05 6.99 -0.36
C LEU A 205 4.26 6.14 0.65
N PHE A 206 3.83 4.95 0.25
CA PHE A 206 3.10 4.04 1.14
C PHE A 206 3.97 3.56 2.33
N PRO A 207 5.20 3.06 2.12
CA PRO A 207 6.10 2.71 3.23
C PRO A 207 6.32 3.84 4.23
N LEU A 208 6.60 5.05 3.75
CA LEU A 208 6.83 6.23 4.59
C LEU A 208 5.59 6.59 5.43
N VAL A 209 4.40 6.52 4.85
CA VAL A 209 3.16 6.83 5.58
C VAL A 209 2.89 5.80 6.67
N ILE A 210 3.00 4.52 6.36
CA ILE A 210 2.71 3.46 7.34
C ILE A 210 3.75 3.47 8.47
N ALA A 211 5.04 3.60 8.14
CA ALA A 211 6.11 3.65 9.14
C ALA A 211 6.05 4.94 9.97
N GLY A 212 5.86 6.09 9.32
CA GLY A 212 5.75 7.39 9.99
C GLY A 212 4.56 7.47 10.93
N ALA A 213 3.40 6.95 10.53
CA ALA A 213 2.22 6.89 11.40
C ALA A 213 2.44 6.01 12.64
N SER A 214 3.28 4.98 12.51
CA SER A 214 3.57 4.02 13.58
C SER A 214 4.80 4.41 14.43
N SER A 215 5.49 5.50 14.08
CA SER A 215 6.71 5.96 14.76
C SER A 215 6.40 6.87 15.96
N ILE A 216 6.93 6.54 17.13
CA ILE A 216 6.70 7.28 18.39
C ILE A 216 7.75 8.34 18.68
N ASP A 217 8.99 8.13 18.26
CA ASP A 217 10.09 9.04 18.46
C ASP A 217 10.13 10.14 17.40
N VAL A 218 10.53 11.33 17.85
CA VAL A 218 10.58 12.53 17.00
C VAL A 218 11.60 12.37 15.87
N GLU A 219 12.70 11.63 16.10
CA GLU A 219 13.75 11.46 15.09
C GLU A 219 13.23 10.74 13.84
N ARG A 220 12.53 9.62 14.01
CA ARG A 220 11.89 8.89 12.89
C ARG A 220 10.79 9.70 12.24
N GLN A 221 10.00 10.44 13.00
CA GLN A 221 8.97 11.34 12.44
C GLN A 221 9.59 12.43 11.56
N MET A 222 10.69 13.04 12.01
CA MET A 222 11.41 14.07 11.26
C MET A 222 12.08 13.50 10.01
N LEU A 223 12.66 12.30 10.09
CA LEU A 223 13.19 11.58 8.92
C LEU A 223 12.10 11.38 7.85
N VAL A 224 10.94 10.84 8.25
CA VAL A 224 9.83 10.62 7.31
C VAL A 224 9.33 11.95 6.74
N LYS A 225 9.20 12.97 7.58
CA LYS A 225 8.77 14.31 7.14
C LYS A 225 9.74 14.92 6.13
N GLU A 226 11.05 14.87 6.41
CA GLU A 226 12.09 15.34 5.49
C GLU A 226 11.99 14.63 4.15
N ARG A 227 11.87 13.29 4.17
CA ARG A 227 11.77 12.51 2.94
C ARG A 227 10.55 12.90 2.10
N LEU A 228 9.39 13.07 2.73
CA LEU A 228 8.18 13.52 2.05
C LEU A 228 8.30 14.95 1.51
N MET A 229 8.94 15.86 2.22
CA MET A 229 9.20 17.22 1.71
C MET A 229 10.11 17.21 0.49
N VAL A 230 11.12 16.35 0.44
CA VAL A 230 11.96 16.21 -0.75
C VAL A 230 11.13 15.66 -1.92
N MET A 231 10.38 14.58 -1.68
CA MET A 231 9.49 13.97 -2.68
C MET A 231 8.43 14.96 -3.23
N GLU A 232 7.88 15.84 -2.38
CA GLU A 232 6.97 16.92 -2.80
C GLU A 232 7.60 17.83 -3.85
N ASN A 233 8.89 18.16 -3.69
CA ASN A 233 9.62 19.06 -4.57
C ASN A 233 10.16 18.37 -5.82
N THR A 234 10.49 17.07 -5.74
CA THR A 234 11.09 16.32 -6.86
C THR A 234 10.06 15.66 -7.77
N LEU A 235 8.99 15.09 -7.21
CA LEU A 235 7.95 14.37 -7.97
C LEU A 235 6.78 15.26 -8.39
N GLY A 236 6.56 16.38 -7.68
CA GLY A 236 5.55 17.38 -8.06
C GLY A 236 4.09 16.93 -7.93
N PHE A 237 3.82 15.79 -7.28
CA PHE A 237 2.47 15.30 -7.09
C PHE A 237 1.85 15.83 -5.78
N GLY A 238 0.70 16.50 -5.91
CA GLY A 238 0.00 17.09 -4.76
C GLY A 238 -0.44 16.09 -3.67
N HIS A 239 -0.55 14.79 -4.00
CA HIS A 239 -0.92 13.77 -3.02
C HIS A 239 0.17 13.54 -1.96
N ILE A 240 1.44 13.82 -2.27
CA ILE A 240 2.57 13.66 -1.33
C ILE A 240 2.45 14.70 -0.21
N SER A 241 2.09 15.94 -0.57
CA SER A 241 1.83 17.00 0.40
C SER A 241 0.66 16.67 1.33
N HIS A 242 -0.38 16.02 0.79
CA HIS A 242 -1.47 15.53 1.62
C HIS A 242 -1.01 14.43 2.58
N ALA A 243 -0.20 13.47 2.11
CA ALA A 243 0.33 12.41 2.95
C ALA A 243 1.16 12.95 4.14
N ARG A 244 2.00 13.97 3.90
CA ARG A 244 2.73 14.66 4.99
C ARG A 244 1.78 15.34 5.98
N GLN A 245 0.77 16.06 5.50
CA GLN A 245 -0.22 16.72 6.38
C GLN A 245 -1.02 15.70 7.21
N LEU A 246 -1.33 14.53 6.64
CA LEU A 246 -1.94 13.44 7.38
C LEU A 246 -1.04 12.96 8.51
N LEU A 247 0.25 12.77 8.25
CA LEU A 247 1.19 12.35 9.29
C LEU A 247 1.34 13.40 10.38
N GLU A 248 1.46 14.68 10.02
CA GLU A 248 1.49 15.79 10.99
C GLU A 248 0.23 15.81 11.87
N THR A 249 -0.93 15.45 11.31
CA THR A 249 -2.18 15.32 12.07
C THR A 249 -2.16 14.10 13.00
N VAL A 250 -1.63 12.95 12.54
CA VAL A 250 -1.46 11.75 13.36
C VAL A 250 -0.49 12.00 14.52
N TRP A 251 0.60 12.72 14.28
CA TRP A 251 1.61 13.00 15.30
C TRP A 251 1.15 14.02 16.35
N ALA A 252 0.21 14.90 15.98
CA ALA A 252 -0.40 15.84 16.92
C ALA A 252 -1.42 15.18 17.86
N ASP A 253 -1.97 14.01 17.50
CA ASP A 253 -2.91 13.24 18.30
C ASP A 253 -2.16 12.14 19.09
N GLU A 254 -1.72 12.49 20.30
CA GLU A 254 -1.03 11.54 21.18
C GLU A 254 -1.93 10.41 21.68
N ALA A 255 -3.26 10.59 21.65
CA ALA A 255 -4.20 9.63 22.21
C ALA A 255 -4.55 8.49 21.25
N GLU A 256 -4.58 8.75 19.93
CA GLU A 256 -4.93 7.73 18.95
C GLU A 256 -4.21 7.89 17.61
N ARG A 257 -3.11 7.13 17.44
CA ARG A 257 -2.25 7.12 16.24
C ARG A 257 -2.81 6.29 15.08
N ASN A 258 -4.14 6.24 14.95
CA ASN A 258 -4.82 5.48 13.91
C ASN A 258 -4.92 6.30 12.60
N TRP A 259 -3.89 6.20 11.77
CA TRP A 259 -3.83 6.91 10.48
C TRP A 259 -5.01 6.60 9.57
N ALA A 260 -5.56 5.37 9.62
CA ALA A 260 -6.68 5.00 8.76
C ALA A 260 -7.96 5.76 9.14
N ARG A 261 -8.17 6.00 10.43
CA ARG A 261 -9.25 6.87 10.93
C ARG A 261 -9.04 8.33 10.53
N VAL A 262 -7.84 8.86 10.75
CA VAL A 262 -7.49 10.25 10.39
C VAL A 262 -7.68 10.48 8.89
N ARG A 263 -7.20 9.55 8.06
CA ARG A 263 -7.41 9.56 6.62
C ARG A 263 -8.89 9.60 6.26
N TYR A 264 -9.68 8.68 6.82
CA TYR A 264 -11.11 8.57 6.51
C TYR A 264 -11.91 9.82 6.90
N SER A 265 -11.57 10.43 8.05
CA SER A 265 -12.33 11.55 8.62
C SER A 265 -11.88 12.93 8.14
N LEU A 266 -10.57 13.16 8.01
CA LEU A 266 -10.00 14.49 7.77
C LEU A 266 -9.39 14.65 6.38
N PHE A 267 -9.06 13.55 5.71
CA PHE A 267 -8.45 13.57 4.36
C PHE A 267 -9.22 12.69 3.35
N PRO A 268 -10.52 12.95 3.14
CA PRO A 268 -11.33 12.17 2.20
C PRO A 268 -10.76 12.27 0.78
N GLY A 269 -10.63 11.12 0.11
CA GLY A 269 -10.15 11.06 -1.28
C GLY A 269 -8.63 11.13 -1.47
N MET A 270 -7.83 11.14 -0.39
CA MET A 270 -6.38 10.99 -0.48
C MET A 270 -6.03 9.64 -1.12
N VAL A 271 -5.05 9.67 -2.04
CA VAL A 271 -4.53 8.48 -2.73
C VAL A 271 -3.02 8.34 -2.53
N PHE A 272 -2.55 7.14 -2.21
CA PHE A 272 -1.14 6.75 -2.12
C PHE A 272 -0.69 6.04 -3.42
N VAL A 273 -0.91 6.66 -4.57
CA VAL A 273 -0.48 6.18 -5.90
C VAL A 273 0.72 7.01 -6.34
#